data_AF-A0A4R1M6N8-F1
#
_entry.id   AF-A0A4R1M6N8-F1
#
_cell.length_a   1.000
_cell.length_b   1.000
_cell.length_c   1.000
_cell.angle_alpha   90.00
_cell.angle_beta   90.00
_cell.angle_gamma   90.00
#
_symmetry.space_group_name_H-M   'P 1'
#
loop_
_entity.id
_entity.type
_entity.pdbx_description
1 polymer ?
#
loop_
_entity_poly.entity_id
_entity_poly.type
_entity_poly.pdbx_seq_one_letter_code
_entity_poly.pdbx_strand_id
1 'polypeptide(L)'
;MKVIVEGFIIAKQDEWMEEPEFIFREYDSSKYSSDPQVMVKPHTIEFEIPDGFDIRPGLVESLEQEKQKLMAAVQSRITEINAKIQSLLAIEA
;
A
#
# COMPACT_ATOMS: atom_id res chain seq x y z
N MET A 1 -18.58 0.83 18.77
CA MET A 1 -19.52 0.78 17.63
C MET A 1 -19.25 -0.51 16.89
N LYS A 2 -20.23 -1.41 16.84
CA LYS A 2 -20.10 -2.69 16.15
C LYS A 2 -20.02 -2.49 14.63
N VAL A 3 -19.00 -3.06 14.00
CA VAL A 3 -18.82 -3.06 12.56
C VAL A 3 -18.74 -4.50 12.06
N ILE A 4 -19.40 -4.74 10.93
CA ILE A 4 -19.45 -6.02 10.25
C ILE A 4 -18.85 -5.82 8.86
N VAL A 5 -17.84 -6.63 8.52
CA VAL A 5 -17.20 -6.64 7.20
C VAL A 5 -17.41 -8.01 6.59
N GLU A 6 -18.05 -8.05 5.43
CA GLU A 6 -18.28 -9.26 4.65
C GLU A 6 -17.20 -9.41 3.56
N GLY A 7 -16.81 -10.64 3.30
CA GLY A 7 -15.81 -10.96 2.28
C GLY A 7 -15.65 -12.47 2.11
N PHE A 8 -14.47 -12.87 1.65
CA PHE A 8 -14.19 -14.23 1.20
C PHE A 8 -12.80 -14.64 1.68
N ILE A 9 -12.70 -15.87 2.19
CA ILE A 9 -11.41 -16.51 2.46
C ILE A 9 -10.95 -17.19 1.17
N ILE A 10 -9.80 -16.78 0.68
CA ILE A 10 -9.17 -17.27 -0.55
C ILE A 10 -7.92 -18.06 -0.15
N ALA A 11 -7.77 -19.25 -0.71
CA ALA A 11 -6.54 -20.02 -0.64
C ALA A 11 -5.76 -19.82 -1.95
N LYS A 12 -4.47 -19.50 -1.82
CA LYS A 12 -3.55 -19.34 -2.95
C LYS A 12 -2.30 -20.17 -2.69
N GLN A 13 -1.82 -20.87 -3.71
CA GLN A 13 -0.52 -21.53 -3.66
C GLN A 13 0.22 -21.26 -4.97
N ASP A 14 1.19 -20.35 -4.92
CA ASP A 14 2.11 -20.13 -6.03
C ASP A 14 3.12 -21.27 -6.12
N GLU A 15 3.72 -21.46 -7.29
CA GLU A 15 4.66 -22.57 -7.56
C GLU A 15 5.88 -22.59 -6.61
N TRP A 16 6.27 -21.43 -6.08
CA TRP A 16 7.40 -21.29 -5.16
C TRP A 16 7.00 -21.43 -3.68
N MET A 17 5.73 -21.65 -3.35
CA MET A 17 5.26 -21.79 -1.98
C MET A 17 5.09 -23.25 -1.56
N GLU A 18 5.72 -23.63 -0.45
CA GLU A 18 5.62 -24.99 0.12
C GLU A 18 4.22 -25.27 0.70
N GLU A 19 3.55 -24.25 1.23
CA GLU A 19 2.23 -24.33 1.84
C GLU A 19 1.27 -23.27 1.26
N PRO A 20 -0.05 -23.52 1.28
CA PRO A 20 -1.02 -22.54 0.82
C PRO A 20 -1.14 -21.35 1.78
N GLU A 21 -1.21 -20.15 1.20
CA GLU A 21 -1.54 -18.91 1.89
C GLU A 21 -3.06 -18.71 1.94
N PHE A 22 -3.57 -18.20 3.07
CA PHE A 22 -4.98 -17.86 3.24
C PHE A 22 -5.15 -16.35 3.43
N ILE A 23 -5.97 -15.75 2.58
CA ILE A 23 -6.17 -14.29 2.53
C ILE A 23 -7.66 -13.99 2.64
N PHE A 24 -8.03 -12.99 3.44
CA PHE A 24 -9.37 -12.40 3.40
C PHE A 24 -9.43 -11.31 2.34
N ARG A 25 -10.42 -11.37 1.45
CA ARG A 25 -10.69 -10.35 0.43
C ARG A 25 -12.13 -9.89 0.49
N GLU A 26 -12.36 -8.64 0.13
CA GLU A 26 -13.66 -7.99 0.03
C GLU A 26 -14.52 -8.51 -1.14
N TYR A 27 -13.92 -9.29 -2.06
CA TYR A 27 -14.59 -9.94 -3.19
C TYR A 27 -14.03 -11.33 -3.46
N ASP A 28 -14.80 -12.16 -4.16
CA ASP A 28 -14.37 -13.48 -4.61
C ASP A 28 -13.38 -13.36 -5.78
N SER A 29 -12.10 -13.23 -5.44
CA SER A 29 -11.05 -13.06 -6.43
C SER A 29 -10.80 -14.31 -7.27
N SER A 30 -11.23 -15.49 -6.82
CA SER A 30 -11.07 -16.74 -7.57
C SER A 30 -11.79 -16.72 -8.92
N LYS A 31 -12.80 -15.86 -9.07
CA LYS A 31 -13.56 -15.68 -10.32
C LYS A 31 -12.92 -14.76 -11.35
N TYR A 32 -11.97 -13.92 -10.93
CA TYR A 32 -11.48 -12.81 -11.75
C TYR A 32 -9.95 -12.79 -11.93
N SER A 33 -9.23 -13.57 -11.13
CA SER A 33 -7.77 -13.63 -11.20
C SER A 33 -7.30 -14.65 -12.24
N SER A 34 -6.21 -14.31 -12.92
CA SER A 34 -5.43 -15.25 -13.72
C SER A 34 -4.63 -16.23 -12.86
N ASP A 35 -4.31 -15.85 -11.63
CA ASP A 35 -3.49 -16.64 -10.72
C ASP A 35 -4.30 -17.80 -10.12
N PRO A 36 -3.70 -18.99 -9.94
CA PRO A 36 -4.36 -20.15 -9.37
C PRO A 36 -4.73 -19.90 -7.90
N GLN A 37 -6.01 -19.63 -7.66
CA GLN A 37 -6.55 -19.44 -6.32
C GLN A 37 -7.98 -19.97 -6.24
N VAL A 38 -8.39 -20.37 -5.04
CA VAL A 38 -9.70 -20.99 -4.80
C VAL A 38 -10.41 -20.27 -3.66
N MET A 39 -11.70 -19.97 -3.85
CA MET A 39 -12.55 -19.51 -2.76
C MET A 39 -12.81 -20.67 -1.80
N VAL A 40 -12.36 -20.53 -0.55
CA VAL A 40 -12.63 -21.49 0.52
C VAL A 40 -14.07 -21.32 1.00
N LYS A 41 -14.46 -20.10 1.36
CA LYS A 41 -15.83 -19.74 1.76
C LYS A 41 -16.03 -18.22 1.82
N PRO A 42 -17.28 -17.73 1.73
CA PRO A 42 -17.66 -16.43 2.27
C PRO A 42 -17.38 -16.38 3.78
N HIS A 43 -16.98 -15.21 4.27
CA HIS A 43 -16.69 -14.99 5.68
C HIS A 43 -17.07 -13.58 6.11
N THR A 44 -17.42 -13.45 7.38
CA THR A 44 -17.82 -12.20 8.00
C THR A 44 -16.95 -11.98 9.21
N ILE A 45 -16.34 -10.81 9.28
CA ILE A 45 -15.54 -10.37 10.42
C ILE A 45 -16.39 -9.36 11.19
N GLU A 46 -16.51 -9.58 12.48
CA GLU A 46 -17.23 -8.71 13.41
C GLU A 46 -16.24 -8.17 14.44
N PHE A 47 -16.24 -6.86 14.64
CA PHE A 47 -15.40 -6.21 15.65
C PHE A 47 -16.04 -4.93 16.18
N GLU A 48 -15.58 -4.51 17.35
CA GLU A 48 -15.98 -3.24 17.98
C GLU A 48 -14.95 -2.17 17.68
N ILE A 49 -15.42 -1.01 17.21
CA ILE A 49 -14.62 0.21 17.16
C ILE A 49 -14.63 0.85 18.55
N PRO A 50 -13.46 1.11 19.16
CA PRO A 50 -13.35 1.78 20.45
C PRO A 50 -14.01 3.16 20.46
N ASP A 51 -14.53 3.57 21.60
CA ASP A 51 -15.10 4.91 21.77
C ASP A 51 -14.02 5.98 21.55
N GLY A 52 -14.37 7.03 20.78
CA GLY A 52 -13.43 8.11 20.46
C GLY A 52 -12.40 7.77 19.39
N PHE A 53 -12.51 6.62 18.70
CA PHE A 53 -11.65 6.30 17.56
C PHE A 53 -11.72 7.40 16.49
N ASP A 54 -10.55 7.90 16.10
CA ASP A 54 -10.37 8.92 15.07
C ASP A 54 -9.34 8.44 14.05
N ILE A 55 -9.74 8.40 12.78
CA ILE A 55 -8.88 7.99 11.67
C ILE A 55 -7.88 9.08 11.27
N ARG A 56 -8.15 10.35 11.62
CA ARG A 56 -7.38 11.51 11.13
C ARG A 56 -5.89 11.46 11.49
N PRO A 57 -5.47 11.11 12.71
CA PRO A 57 -4.04 11.04 13.04
C PRO A 57 -3.25 10.11 12.12
N GLY A 58 -3.77 8.91 11.84
CA GLY A 58 -3.12 7.96 10.93
C GLY A 58 -3.08 8.44 9.48
N LEU A 59 -4.14 9.11 9.02
CA LEU A 59 -4.15 9.74 7.69
C LEU A 59 -3.14 10.89 7.59
N VAL A 60 -3.02 11.72 8.63
CA VAL A 60 -2.04 12.82 8.68
C VAL A 60 -0.62 12.26 8.66
N GLU A 61 -0.33 11.25 9.47
CA GLU A 61 0.99 10.60 9.48
C GLU A 61 1.38 10.06 8.09
N SER A 62 0.44 9.38 7.42
CA SER A 62 0.66 8.88 6.05
C SER A 62 0.97 10.01 5.06
N LEU A 63 0.22 11.12 5.12
CA LEU A 63 0.46 12.29 4.27
C LEU A 63 1.79 12.98 4.59
N GLU A 64 2.20 13.02 5.85
CA GLU A 64 3.51 13.57 6.25
C GLU A 64 4.66 12.72 5.72
N GLN A 65 4.54 11.39 5.77
CA GLN A 65 5.52 10.48 5.17
C GLN A 65 5.62 10.66 3.65
N GLU A 66 4.48 10.77 2.96
CA GLU A 66 4.45 11.04 1.51
C GLU A 66 5.09 12.38 1.18
N LYS A 67 4.75 13.43 1.92
CA LYS A 67 5.35 14.76 1.78
C LYS A 67 6.86 14.72 1.95
N GLN A 68 7.37 14.03 2.97
CA GLN A 68 8.81 13.90 3.21
C GLN A 68 9.51 13.20 2.04
N LYS A 69 8.92 12.12 1.52
CA LYS A 69 9.44 11.39 0.36
C LYS A 69 9.52 12.29 -0.88
N LEU A 70 8.48 13.07 -1.15
CA LEU A 70 8.46 14.02 -2.27
C LEU A 70 9.47 15.14 -2.09
N MET A 71 9.58 15.71 -0.89
CA MET A 71 10.57 16.75 -0.58
C MET A 71 11.99 16.23 -0.83
N ALA A 72 12.31 15.01 -0.41
CA ALA A 72 13.61 14.40 -0.66
C ALA A 72 13.88 14.21 -2.17
N ALA A 73 12.90 13.70 -2.93
CA ALA A 73 13.01 13.52 -4.37
C ALA A 73 13.23 14.85 -5.11
N VAL A 74 12.46 15.89 -4.76
CA VAL A 74 12.58 17.23 -5.33
C VAL A 74 13.94 17.84 -4.98
N GLN A 75 14.37 17.75 -3.73
CA GLN A 75 15.67 18.28 -3.30
C GLN A 75 16.84 17.59 -4.04
N SER A 76 16.76 16.27 -4.23
CA SER A 76 17.73 15.54 -5.06
C SER A 76 17.79 16.12 -6.47
N ARG A 77 16.63 16.35 -7.08
CA ARG A 77 16.54 16.91 -8.43
C ARG A 77 17.09 18.33 -8.51
N ILE A 78 16.83 19.17 -7.51
CA ILE A 78 17.39 20.52 -7.41
C ILE A 78 18.92 20.44 -7.36
N THR A 79 19.48 19.55 -6.54
CA THR A 79 20.93 19.36 -6.43
C THR A 79 21.56 18.95 -7.76
N GLU A 80 20.95 18.03 -8.50
CA GLU A 80 21.40 17.63 -9.84
C GLU A 80 21.38 18.80 -10.83
N ILE A 81 20.30 19.59 -10.83
CA ILE A 81 20.18 20.76 -11.72
C ILE A 81 21.25 21.78 -11.39
N ASN A 82 21.49 22.06 -10.10
CA ASN A 82 22.54 22.98 -9.66
C ASN A 82 23.93 22.51 -10.08
N ALA A 83 24.22 21.21 -9.97
CA ALA A 83 25.48 20.64 -10.43
C ALA A 83 25.67 20.85 -11.95
N LYS A 84 24.60 20.67 -12.75
CA LYS A 84 24.63 20.93 -14.19
C LYS A 84 24.83 22.40 -14.51
N ILE A 85 24.15 23.31 -13.80
CA ILE A 85 24.32 24.76 -13.97
C ILE A 85 25.77 25.16 -13.69
N GLN A 86 26.34 24.70 -12.57
CA GLN A 86 27.73 25.00 -12.20
C GLN A 86 28.71 24.45 -13.24
N SER A 87 28.47 23.24 -13.74
CA SER A 87 29.29 22.68 -14.82
C SER A 87 29.26 23.53 -16.09
N LEU A 88 28.11 24.10 -16.45
CA LEU A 88 27.99 24.95 -17.64
C LEU A 88 28.67 26.31 -17.44
N LEU A 89 28.49 26.94 -16.28
CA LEU A 89 29.12 28.22 -15.95
C LEU A 89 30.65 28.12 -15.86
N ALA A 90 31.19 26.98 -15.41
CA ALA A 90 32.63 26.76 -15.31
C ALA A 90 33.35 26.61 -16.68
N ILE A 91 32.61 26.37 -17.77
CA ILE A 91 33.17 26.20 -19.12
C ILE A 91 33.38 27.55 -19.83
N GLU A 92 32.81 28.65 -19.32
CA GLU A 92 32.99 30.00 -19.88
C GLU A 92 34.28 30.73 -19.43
N ALA A 93 35.19 30.07 -18.70
CA ALA A 93 36.45 30.64 -18.18
C ALA A 93 37.71 30.21 -18.97
#